data_AF-A0A7D6Y3D9-F1
#
_entry.id   AF-A0A7D6Y3D9-F1
#
_cell.length_a   1.000
_cell.length_b   1.000
_cell.length_c   1.000
_cell.angle_alpha   90.00
_cell.angle_beta   90.00
_cell.angle_gamma   90.00
#
_symmetry.space_group_name_H-M   'P 1'
#
loop_
_entity.id
_entity.type
_entity.pdbx_description
1 polymer ?
#
loop_
_entity_poly.entity_id
_entity_poly.type
_entity_poly.pdbx_seq_one_letter_code
_entity_poly.pdbx_strand_id
1 'polypeptide(L)'
;MEIKIQSLDQIHEAARQFIAEMGDNTVFALYGKMGAGKTTFIKAVCEELGVSDVITSPTFAIVNEYRSDTAGELIYHFDFYRIKKLEEVYDMGYEDYFYSGALCFIEWPELVEELLPGNTIKVTIEEVENGEREVTLESFE
;
A
#
# COMPACT_ATOMS: atom_id res chain seq x y z
N MET A 1 12.45 0.33 9.36
CA MET A 1 13.32 -0.18 8.28
C MET A 1 13.33 0.83 7.16
N GLU A 2 14.43 0.94 6.39
CA GLU A 2 14.58 1.91 5.30
C GLU A 2 15.00 1.15 4.03
N ILE A 3 14.31 1.43 2.91
CA ILE A 3 14.55 0.84 1.60
C ILE A 3 14.76 1.97 0.58
N LYS A 4 15.81 1.87 -0.23
CA LYS A 4 16.15 2.88 -1.25
C LYS A 4 15.75 2.44 -2.64
N ILE A 5 15.18 3.37 -3.40
CA ILE A 5 14.84 3.21 -4.82
C ILE A 5 15.62 4.27 -5.59
N GLN A 6 16.77 3.89 -6.13
CA GLN A 6 17.63 4.84 -6.86
C GLN A 6 17.12 5.13 -8.28
N SER A 7 16.39 4.17 -8.86
CA SER A 7 15.77 4.31 -10.17
C SER A 7 14.58 3.35 -10.30
N LEU A 8 13.73 3.59 -11.30
CA LEU A 8 12.62 2.68 -11.61
C LEU A 8 13.08 1.27 -11.97
N ASP A 9 14.29 1.10 -12.51
CA ASP A 9 14.82 -0.24 -12.83
C ASP A 9 15.07 -1.09 -11.57
N GLN A 10 15.25 -0.45 -10.41
CA GLN A 10 15.47 -1.12 -9.12
C GLN A 10 14.17 -1.29 -8.31
N ILE A 11 13.02 -0.83 -8.81
CA ILE A 11 11.78 -0.83 -8.02
C ILE A 11 11.34 -2.24 -7.60
N HIS A 12 11.56 -3.24 -8.45
CA HIS A 12 11.29 -4.64 -8.16
C HIS A 12 12.21 -5.21 -7.07
N GLU A 13 13.45 -4.74 -6.98
CA GLU A 13 14.36 -5.13 -5.90
C GLU A 13 13.89 -4.55 -4.56
N ALA A 14 13.53 -3.26 -4.55
CA ALA A 14 12.94 -2.63 -3.38
C ALA A 14 11.63 -3.28 -2.95
N ALA A 15 10.78 -3.68 -3.91
CA ALA A 15 9.56 -4.43 -3.64
C ALA A 15 9.84 -5.79 -2.98
N ARG A 16 10.84 -6.55 -3.47
CA ARG A 16 11.25 -7.81 -2.81
C ARG A 16 11.79 -7.59 -1.40
N GLN A 17 12.57 -6.53 -1.18
CA GLN A 17 13.03 -6.16 0.17
C GLN A 17 11.85 -5.84 1.07
N PHE A 18 10.87 -5.07 0.58
CA PHE A 18 9.65 -4.76 1.33
C PHE A 18 8.87 -6.02 1.69
N ILE A 19 8.65 -6.94 0.73
CA ILE A 19 7.95 -8.21 0.96
C ILE A 19 8.64 -9.05 2.04
N ALA A 20 9.97 -9.10 2.05
CA ALA A 20 10.73 -9.82 3.07
C ALA A 20 10.52 -9.25 4.50
N GLU A 21 10.16 -7.97 4.61
CA GLU A 21 9.95 -7.24 5.87
C GLU A 21 8.47 -7.18 6.29
N MET A 22 7.53 -7.63 5.46
CA MET A 22 6.10 -7.60 5.77
C MET A 22 5.75 -8.42 7.03
N GLY A 23 6.48 -9.51 7.28
CA GLY A 23 6.23 -10.40 8.41
C GLY A 23 4.80 -10.96 8.39
N ASP A 24 4.16 -10.98 9.57
CA ASP A 24 2.76 -11.40 9.72
C ASP A 24 1.76 -10.22 9.55
N ASN A 25 2.24 -9.03 9.16
CA ASN A 25 1.38 -7.86 9.01
C ASN A 25 0.62 -7.93 7.69
N THR A 26 -0.66 -7.57 7.73
CA THR A 26 -1.54 -7.62 6.55
C THR A 26 -1.98 -6.25 6.08
N VAL A 27 -1.85 -5.20 6.88
CA VAL A 27 -2.29 -3.84 6.53
C VAL A 27 -1.10 -2.89 6.48
N PHE A 28 -0.95 -2.22 5.35
CA PHE A 28 0.13 -1.28 5.07
C PHE A 28 -0.47 0.05 4.62
N ALA A 29 -0.21 1.10 5.39
CA ALA A 29 -0.73 2.44 5.16
C ALA A 29 0.36 3.32 4.52
N LEU A 30 0.17 3.70 3.26
CA LEU A 30 1.16 4.40 2.43
C LEU A 30 0.96 5.92 2.46
N TYR A 31 1.95 6.60 3.00
CA TYR A 31 2.08 8.05 3.09
C TYR A 31 3.08 8.56 2.06
N GLY A 32 2.88 9.79 1.62
CA GLY A 32 3.80 10.47 0.70
C GLY A 32 3.08 11.48 -0.16
N LYS A 33 3.81 12.49 -0.63
CA LYS A 33 3.25 13.56 -1.45
C LYS A 33 2.67 13.01 -2.78
N MET A 34 1.85 13.83 -3.44
CA MET A 34 1.41 13.53 -4.80
C MET A 34 2.64 13.38 -5.71
N GLY A 35 2.71 12.29 -6.47
CA GLY A 35 3.88 11.97 -7.30
C GLY A 35 5.07 11.33 -6.55
N ALA A 36 4.96 11.04 -5.25
CA ALA A 36 6.01 10.34 -4.50
C ALA A 36 6.24 8.90 -4.99
N GLY A 37 5.24 8.28 -5.64
CA GLY A 37 5.37 6.95 -6.22
C GLY A 37 4.61 5.83 -5.49
N LYS A 38 3.69 6.17 -4.58
CA LYS A 38 2.84 5.21 -3.84
C LYS A 38 2.23 4.11 -4.73
N THR A 39 1.40 4.48 -5.70
CA THR A 39 0.81 3.52 -6.65
C THR A 39 1.86 2.72 -7.41
N THR A 40 2.94 3.37 -7.86
CA THR A 40 4.03 2.71 -8.61
C THR A 40 4.71 1.64 -7.76
N PHE A 41 4.92 1.93 -6.48
CA PHE A 41 5.53 1.02 -5.53
C PHE A 41 4.59 -0.16 -5.20
N ILE A 42 3.30 0.10 -4.90
CA ILE A 42 2.29 -0.95 -4.69
C ILE A 42 2.23 -1.87 -5.91
N LYS A 43 2.24 -1.31 -7.12
CA LYS A 43 2.27 -2.09 -8.35
C LYS A 43 3.45 -3.06 -8.39
N ALA A 44 4.65 -2.58 -8.13
CA ALA A 44 5.85 -3.43 -8.11
C ALA A 44 5.75 -4.52 -7.03
N VAL A 45 5.21 -4.20 -5.85
CA VAL A 45 4.96 -5.18 -4.77
C VAL A 45 3.95 -6.24 -5.22
N CYS A 46 2.82 -5.86 -5.80
CA CYS A 46 1.83 -6.81 -6.33
C CYS A 46 2.41 -7.72 -7.42
N GLU A 47 3.22 -7.17 -8.33
CA GLU A 47 3.89 -7.93 -9.39
C GLU A 47 4.87 -8.96 -8.80
N GLU A 48 5.66 -8.59 -7.79
CA GLU A 48 6.57 -9.51 -7.09
C GLU A 48 5.84 -10.54 -6.22
N LEU A 49 4.63 -10.22 -5.74
CA LEU A 49 3.71 -11.18 -5.10
C LEU A 49 3.01 -12.09 -6.12
N GLY A 50 3.25 -11.91 -7.42
CA GLY A 50 2.72 -12.78 -8.48
C GLY A 50 1.30 -12.43 -8.92
N VAL A 51 0.87 -11.18 -8.80
CA VAL A 51 -0.35 -10.67 -9.44
C VAL A 51 -0.06 -10.44 -10.92
N SER A 52 -0.88 -11.02 -11.80
CA SER A 52 -0.79 -10.83 -13.25
C SER A 52 -1.77 -9.79 -13.82
N ASP A 53 -2.76 -9.39 -13.03
CA ASP A 53 -3.73 -8.37 -13.39
C ASP A 53 -3.09 -6.99 -13.60
N VAL A 54 -3.78 -6.12 -14.36
CA VAL A 54 -3.34 -4.74 -14.55
C VAL A 54 -3.58 -3.94 -13.27
N ILE A 55 -2.51 -3.71 -12.50
CA ILE A 55 -2.56 -2.88 -11.28
C ILE A 55 -2.60 -1.40 -11.67
N THR A 56 -3.65 -0.71 -11.20
CA THR A 56 -3.84 0.74 -11.39
C THR A 56 -4.32 1.37 -10.09
N SER A 57 -4.09 2.67 -9.93
CA SER A 57 -4.63 3.38 -8.77
C SER A 57 -6.17 3.37 -8.80
N PRO A 58 -6.82 2.98 -7.68
CA PRO A 58 -8.26 2.96 -7.57
C PRO A 58 -8.86 4.32 -7.22
N THR A 59 -8.22 5.47 -7.52
CA THR A 59 -8.72 6.80 -7.08
C THR A 59 -10.21 7.08 -7.37
N PHE A 60 -10.81 6.46 -8.40
CA PHE A 60 -12.25 6.56 -8.68
C PHE A 60 -13.08 5.39 -8.12
N ALA A 61 -12.51 4.18 -8.07
CA ALA A 61 -13.18 2.99 -7.55
C ALA A 61 -13.09 2.88 -6.03
N ILE A 62 -12.22 3.69 -5.40
CA ILE A 62 -11.79 3.67 -4.00
C ILE A 62 -10.97 2.42 -3.65
N VAL A 63 -11.40 1.25 -4.11
CA VAL A 63 -10.73 -0.03 -3.89
C VAL A 63 -10.64 -0.85 -5.19
N ASN A 64 -9.50 -1.51 -5.39
CA ASN A 64 -9.34 -2.61 -6.34
C ASN A 64 -9.01 -3.90 -5.58
N GLU A 65 -9.52 -5.03 -6.08
CA GLU A 65 -9.17 -6.38 -5.60
C GLU A 65 -8.27 -7.06 -6.63
N TYR A 66 -7.20 -7.69 -6.17
CA TYR A 66 -6.29 -8.49 -6.97
C TYR A 66 -6.05 -9.84 -6.31
N ARG A 67 -5.63 -10.83 -7.11
CA ARG A 67 -5.25 -12.15 -6.61
C ARG A 67 -3.84 -12.50 -7.08
N SER A 68 -3.02 -12.99 -6.16
CA SER A 68 -1.75 -13.61 -6.51
C SER A 68 -2.01 -14.95 -7.18
N ASP A 69 -1.47 -15.15 -8.38
CA ASP A 69 -1.54 -16.44 -9.07
C ASP A 69 -0.63 -17.50 -8.41
N THR A 70 0.36 -17.06 -7.63
CA THR A 70 1.36 -17.94 -7.03
C THR A 70 0.92 -18.44 -5.67
N ALA A 71 0.44 -17.55 -4.80
CA ALA A 71 0.04 -17.87 -3.43
C ALA A 71 -1.48 -17.99 -3.24
N GLY A 72 -2.28 -17.53 -4.21
CA GLY A 72 -3.74 -17.42 -4.07
C GLY A 72 -4.18 -16.32 -3.09
N GLU A 73 -3.23 -15.51 -2.62
CA GLU A 73 -3.46 -14.43 -1.67
C GLU A 73 -4.31 -13.32 -2.28
N LEU A 74 -5.25 -12.85 -1.47
CA LEU A 74 -6.13 -11.75 -1.81
C LEU A 74 -5.46 -10.43 -1.42
N ILE A 75 -5.47 -9.47 -2.33
CA ILE A 75 -4.86 -8.16 -2.11
C ILE A 75 -5.91 -7.08 -2.40
N TYR A 76 -6.13 -6.20 -1.42
CA TYR A 76 -6.92 -5.00 -1.57
C TYR A 76 -6.00 -3.79 -1.68
N HIS A 77 -6.21 -2.99 -2.71
CA HIS A 77 -5.54 -1.71 -2.89
C HIS A 77 -6.58 -0.62 -2.73
N PHE A 78 -6.39 0.26 -1.76
CA PHE A 78 -7.24 1.43 -1.50
C PHE A 78 -6.52 2.71 -1.89
N ASP A 79 -7.30 3.70 -2.35
CA ASP A 79 -6.86 5.09 -2.53
C ASP A 79 -7.93 6.03 -1.98
N PHE A 80 -7.66 6.59 -0.80
CA PHE A 80 -8.58 7.48 -0.10
C PHE A 80 -8.38 8.97 -0.42
N TYR A 81 -7.55 9.33 -1.42
CA TYR A 81 -7.27 10.73 -1.79
C TYR A 81 -8.54 11.58 -2.01
N ARG A 82 -9.59 10.95 -2.53
CA ARG A 82 -10.86 11.62 -2.85
C ARG A 82 -11.94 11.49 -1.81
N ILE A 83 -11.80 10.59 -0.85
CA ILE A 83 -12.76 10.52 0.26
C ILE A 83 -12.60 11.79 1.09
N LYS A 84 -13.74 12.36 1.50
CA LYS A 84 -13.77 13.61 2.27
C LYS A 84 -14.34 13.42 3.67
N LYS A 85 -15.02 12.30 3.89
CA LYS A 85 -15.72 12.02 5.13
C LYS A 85 -15.50 10.57 5.54
N LEU A 86 -15.30 10.38 6.83
CA LEU A 86 -15.08 9.04 7.37
C LEU A 86 -16.34 8.17 7.24
N GLU A 87 -17.53 8.77 7.25
CA GLU A 87 -18.80 8.08 7.01
C GLU A 87 -18.83 7.32 5.68
N GLU A 88 -18.17 7.82 4.62
CA GLU A 88 -18.10 7.10 3.33
C GLU A 88 -17.35 5.77 3.46
N VAL A 89 -16.38 5.69 4.38
CA VAL A 89 -15.56 4.50 4.64
C VAL A 89 -16.33 3.52 5.54
N TYR A 90 -17.09 4.03 6.51
CA TYR A 90 -18.04 3.23 7.28
C TYR A 90 -19.11 2.59 6.37
N ASP A 91 -19.72 3.38 5.48
CA ASP A 91 -20.77 2.92 4.57
C ASP A 91 -20.27 1.86 3.56
N MET A 92 -18.97 1.89 3.22
CA MET A 92 -18.32 0.89 2.39
C MET A 92 -18.12 -0.46 3.09
N GLY A 93 -18.21 -0.50 4.43
CA GLY A 93 -17.94 -1.71 5.21
C GLY A 93 -16.45 -2.03 5.33
N TYR A 94 -15.62 -1.04 5.65
CA TYR A 94 -14.15 -1.18 5.73
C TYR A 94 -13.68 -2.37 6.60
N GLU A 95 -14.46 -2.74 7.61
CA GLU A 95 -14.15 -3.81 8.56
C GLU A 95 -13.93 -5.16 7.85
N ASP A 96 -14.76 -5.44 6.83
CA ASP A 96 -14.68 -6.66 6.02
C ASP A 96 -13.40 -6.75 5.18
N TYR A 97 -12.66 -5.64 5.04
CA TYR A 97 -11.40 -5.59 4.33
C TYR A 97 -10.23 -5.58 5.31
N PHE A 98 -10.16 -4.57 6.18
CA PHE A 98 -9.00 -4.34 7.05
C PHE A 98 -8.79 -5.47 8.07
N TYR A 99 -9.84 -6.18 8.45
CA TYR A 99 -9.80 -7.28 9.42
C TYR A 99 -10.01 -8.66 8.77
N SER A 100 -10.01 -8.75 7.44
CA SER A 100 -10.18 -10.02 6.71
C SER A 100 -9.00 -10.98 6.83
N GLY A 101 -7.82 -10.47 7.18
CA GLY A 101 -6.54 -11.18 7.07
C GLY A 101 -5.94 -11.18 5.67
N ALA A 102 -6.60 -10.56 4.68
CA ALA A 102 -6.03 -10.31 3.36
C ALA A 102 -5.03 -9.14 3.40
N LEU A 103 -4.12 -9.10 2.42
CA LEU A 103 -3.18 -7.98 2.28
C LEU A 103 -3.93 -6.71 1.87
N CYS A 104 -3.69 -5.61 2.57
CA CYS A 104 -4.29 -4.31 2.30
C CYS A 104 -3.18 -3.26 2.12
N PHE A 105 -3.14 -2.64 0.95
CA PHE A 105 -2.30 -1.47 0.67
C PHE A 105 -3.17 -0.23 0.57
N ILE A 106 -2.98 0.73 1.47
CA ILE A 106 -3.87 1.89 1.61
C ILE A 106 -3.11 3.16 1.27
N GLU A 107 -3.39 3.77 0.12
CA GLU A 107 -2.89 5.12 -0.20
C GLU A 107 -3.74 6.20 0.46
N TRP A 108 -3.07 7.27 0.92
CA TRP A 108 -3.70 8.42 1.58
C TRP A 108 -4.56 8.06 2.80
N PRO A 109 -3.98 7.34 3.77
CA PRO A 109 -4.69 6.84 4.94
C PRO A 109 -5.07 7.94 5.95
N GLU A 110 -4.67 9.20 5.76
CA GLU A 110 -4.77 10.27 6.78
C GLU A 110 -6.18 10.48 7.32
N LEU A 111 -7.21 10.25 6.50
CA LEU A 111 -8.60 10.38 6.95
C LEU A 111 -9.07 9.18 7.80
N VAL A 112 -8.48 8.01 7.59
CA VAL A 112 -8.95 6.72 8.14
C VAL A 112 -8.03 6.17 9.22
N GLU A 113 -7.06 6.94 9.70
CA GLU A 113 -6.07 6.51 10.68
C GLU A 113 -6.71 5.87 11.93
N GLU A 114 -7.83 6.43 12.41
CA GLU A 114 -8.56 5.90 13.57
C GLU A 114 -9.26 4.55 13.33
N LEU A 115 -9.38 4.12 12.07
CA LEU A 115 -9.99 2.85 11.66
C LEU A 115 -8.98 1.74 11.43
N LEU A 116 -7.70 2.09 11.31
CA LEU A 116 -6.64 1.14 10.97
C LEU A 116 -6.40 0.16 12.12
N PRO A 117 -6.19 -1.13 11.83
CA PRO A 117 -5.83 -2.11 12.85
C PRO A 117 -4.53 -1.73 13.58
N GLY A 118 -4.41 -2.05 14.86
CA GLY A 118 -3.24 -1.69 15.67
C GLY A 118 -1.92 -2.37 15.28
N ASN A 119 -1.95 -3.37 14.39
CA ASN A 119 -0.77 -3.99 13.79
C ASN A 119 -0.49 -3.45 12.36
N THR A 120 -1.08 -2.32 11.98
CA THR A 120 -0.80 -1.69 10.69
C THR A 120 0.67 -1.27 10.62
N ILE A 121 1.26 -1.39 9.45
CA ILE A 121 2.59 -0.83 9.17
C ILE A 121 2.40 0.47 8.41
N LYS A 122 2.96 1.54 8.97
CA LYS A 122 3.08 2.82 8.29
C LYS A 122 4.25 2.76 7.32
N VAL A 123 3.98 3.10 6.07
CA VAL A 123 4.93 3.09 4.97
C VAL A 123 5.02 4.51 4.41
N THR A 124 6.13 5.19 4.65
CA THR A 124 6.33 6.56 4.15
C THR A 124 7.23 6.53 2.93
N ILE A 125 6.79 7.12 1.81
CA ILE A 125 7.58 7.26 0.59
C ILE A 125 7.91 8.73 0.37
N GLU A 126 9.20 9.06 0.36
CA GLU A 126 9.71 10.41 0.15
C GLU A 126 10.64 10.50 -1.06
N GLU A 127 10.54 11.62 -1.76
CA GLU A 127 11.53 12.01 -2.77
C GLU A 127 12.71 12.68 -2.08
N VAL A 128 13.90 12.12 -2.33
CA VAL A 128 15.17 12.64 -1.86
C VAL A 128 15.96 13.27 -3.01
N GLU A 129 17.24 13.57 -2.82
CA GLU A 129 18.06 14.17 -3.86
C GLU A 129 18.15 13.30 -5.12
N ASN A 130 18.36 13.95 -6.27
CA ASN A 130 18.56 13.31 -7.57
C ASN A 130 17.38 12.45 -8.10
N GLY A 131 16.18 12.60 -7.53
CA GLY A 131 14.99 11.87 -7.97
C GLY A 131 14.92 10.44 -7.44
N GLU A 132 15.77 10.08 -6.49
CA GLU A 132 15.65 8.81 -5.76
C GLU A 132 14.45 8.86 -4.81
N ARG A 133 13.99 7.68 -4.36
CA ARG A 133 12.95 7.56 -3.34
C ARG A 133 13.47 6.76 -2.16
N GLU A 134 13.04 7.15 -0.97
CA GLU A 134 13.23 6.39 0.26
C GLU A 134 11.88 5.88 0.74
N VAL A 135 11.82 4.60 1.09
CA VAL A 135 10.63 3.93 1.64
C VAL A 135 10.94 3.50 3.06
N THR A 136 10.22 4.07 4.02
CA THR A 136 10.43 3.82 5.45
C THR A 136 9.24 3.07 6.03
N LEU A 137 9.50 1.98 6.73
CA LEU A 137 8.51 1.15 7.42
C LEU A 137 8.63 1.34 8.92
N GLU A 138 7.53 1.69 9.57
CA GLU A 138 7.40 1.85 11.01
C GLU A 138 6.07 1.23 11.50
N SER A 139 6.03 0.75 12.74
CA SER A 139 4.76 0.32 13.34
C SER A 139 3.82 1.53 13.44
N PHE A 140 2.54 1.34 13.13
CA PHE A 140 1.53 2.36 13.34
C PHE A 140 1.31 2.55 14.86
N GLU A 141 1.50 3.78 15.36
CA GLU A 141 1.31 4.14 16.78
C GLU A 141 -0.10 4.66 17.07
#